data_AF-A0A0F7UWF1-F1
#
_entry.id   AF-A0A0F7UWF1-F1
#
_cell.length_a   1.000
_cell.length_b   1.000
_cell.length_c   1.000
_cell.angle_alpha   90.00
_cell.angle_beta   90.00
_cell.angle_gamma   90.00
#
_symmetry.space_group_name_H-M   'P 1'
#
loop_
_entity.id
_entity.type
_entity.pdbx_description
1 polymer ?
#
loop_
_entity_poly.entity_id
_entity_poly.type
_entity_poly.pdbx_seq_one_letter_code
_entity_poly.pdbx_strand_id
1 'polypeptide(L)'
;MAARNLDGPLTDIPENVSRDELIRWAAQPGQYNLFPGNPVRLQSCGTNIQGQIYSNNGSHTEDLRSIRSAYVQQVESFKARRHENLRALRQQKSHKSVRMAFYQWNAEFLTPNAFEIVYHFIPGRAERPDVDEVEAIFVTVQDNNGRSKSEHRRFMRKVTGALNALSDIPSCSIVDSTFNELSNIVGTKPTAQGPVANRQVTYMFARDGIVNPGSTHKCSWSFHVRKKEFVGISTACVGIGRLLVLGIHLPTLKEGQSHFVRLLLQHAASKCIPDDYDSESLNYFNAGVYMVSDFNSRFVSASAELVIDAIRTDPSYREASPG
;
A
#
# COMPACT_ATOMS: atom_id res chain seq x y z
N MET A 1 -6.68 35.97 16.12
CA MET A 1 -6.61 34.79 15.22
C MET A 1 -7.65 34.99 14.13
N ALA A 2 -7.21 35.35 12.92
CA ALA A 2 -8.12 35.64 11.82
C ALA A 2 -8.71 34.33 11.27
N ALA A 3 -10.04 34.23 11.27
CA ALA A 3 -10.76 33.20 10.54
C ALA A 3 -10.39 33.31 9.06
N ARG A 4 -9.79 32.26 8.49
CA ARG A 4 -9.58 32.17 7.05
C ARG A 4 -10.92 31.83 6.41
N ASN A 5 -11.50 32.78 5.67
CA ASN A 5 -12.59 32.51 4.73
C ASN A 5 -12.11 31.47 3.72
N LEU A 6 -12.66 30.25 3.79
CA LEU A 6 -12.45 29.16 2.84
C LEU A 6 -13.79 28.86 2.15
N ASP A 7 -14.33 29.86 1.45
CA ASP A 7 -15.60 29.76 0.71
C ASP A 7 -15.37 29.56 -0.81
N GLY A 8 -14.34 28.77 -1.20
CA GLY A 8 -13.97 28.48 -2.60
C GLY A 8 -13.13 27.20 -2.76
N PRO A 9 -12.97 26.66 -3.99
CA PRO A 9 -12.73 25.24 -4.21
C PRO A 9 -11.29 24.80 -3.89
N LEU A 10 -11.15 23.97 -2.86
CA LEU A 10 -9.95 23.26 -2.44
C LEU A 10 -9.71 22.00 -3.29
N THR A 11 -8.62 21.97 -4.06
CA THR A 11 -8.17 20.74 -4.74
C THR A 11 -7.33 19.81 -3.84
N ASP A 12 -6.98 20.27 -2.64
CA ASP A 12 -6.20 19.55 -1.63
C ASP A 12 -6.30 20.26 -0.26
N ILE A 13 -5.90 19.59 0.83
CA ILE A 13 -5.89 20.15 2.20
C ILE A 13 -4.62 20.99 2.49
N PRO A 14 -4.68 21.97 3.42
CA PRO A 14 -3.51 22.70 3.90
C PRO A 14 -2.68 21.90 4.92
N GLU A 15 -1.44 22.33 5.19
CA GLU A 15 -0.54 21.65 6.16
C GLU A 15 -1.03 21.75 7.61
N ASN A 16 -1.83 22.78 7.93
CA ASN A 16 -2.30 23.11 9.28
C ASN A 16 -3.84 23.02 9.43
N VAL A 17 -4.44 22.02 8.79
CA VAL A 17 -5.89 21.77 8.84
C VAL A 17 -6.35 21.33 10.24
N SER A 18 -7.53 21.76 10.67
CA SER A 18 -8.16 21.29 11.92
C SER A 18 -9.06 20.05 11.73
N ARG A 19 -9.33 19.34 12.82
CA ARG A 19 -10.28 18.20 12.84
C ARG A 19 -11.65 18.58 12.30
N ASP A 20 -12.19 19.71 12.77
CA ASP A 20 -13.53 20.18 12.39
C ASP A 20 -13.62 20.55 10.91
N GLU A 21 -12.57 21.16 10.36
CA GLU A 21 -12.48 21.44 8.92
C GLU A 21 -12.48 20.14 8.11
N LEU A 22 -11.69 19.13 8.50
CA LEU A 22 -11.66 17.83 7.83
C LEU A 22 -13.02 17.15 7.86
N ILE A 23 -13.71 17.12 9.00
CA ILE A 23 -15.05 16.53 9.14
C ILE A 23 -16.05 17.26 8.25
N ARG A 24 -16.05 18.60 8.27
CA ARG A 24 -16.93 19.43 7.44
C ARG A 24 -16.68 19.19 5.94
N TRP A 25 -15.43 19.15 5.51
CA TRP A 25 -15.07 18.90 4.12
C TRP A 25 -15.42 17.48 3.69
N ALA A 26 -15.25 16.48 4.56
CA ALA A 26 -15.60 15.09 4.27
C ALA A 26 -17.11 14.84 4.17
N ALA A 27 -17.93 15.67 4.81
CA ALA A 27 -19.38 15.61 4.69
C ALA A 27 -19.85 16.03 3.27
N GLN A 28 -19.21 17.06 2.69
CA GLN A 28 -19.58 17.63 1.38
C GLN A 28 -18.35 17.88 0.47
N PRO A 29 -17.58 16.85 0.10
CA PRO A 29 -16.28 17.01 -0.57
C PRO A 29 -16.40 17.74 -1.92
N GLY A 30 -17.49 17.54 -2.66
CA GLY A 30 -17.75 18.22 -3.93
C GLY A 30 -17.94 19.74 -3.80
N GLN A 31 -18.51 20.25 -2.70
CA GLN A 31 -18.64 21.69 -2.46
C GLN A 31 -17.25 22.36 -2.38
N TYR A 32 -16.29 21.63 -1.84
CA TYR A 32 -14.92 22.09 -1.67
C TYR A 32 -14.03 21.66 -2.83
N ASN A 33 -14.50 21.03 -3.91
CA ASN A 33 -13.66 20.51 -5.02
C ASN A 33 -12.60 19.47 -4.59
N LEU A 34 -12.88 18.76 -3.50
CA LEU A 34 -12.06 17.65 -3.02
C LEU A 34 -12.63 16.36 -3.61
N PHE A 35 -11.87 15.69 -4.47
CA PHE A 35 -12.27 14.44 -5.12
C PHE A 35 -11.18 13.36 -4.99
N PRO A 36 -11.54 12.06 -5.09
CA PRO A 36 -12.91 11.55 -5.12
C PRO A 36 -13.62 11.73 -3.78
N GLY A 37 -14.90 12.16 -3.84
CA GLY A 37 -15.75 12.27 -2.66
C GLY A 37 -16.31 10.93 -2.15
N ASN A 38 -16.03 9.84 -2.86
CA ASN A 38 -16.54 8.51 -2.55
C ASN A 38 -15.53 7.72 -1.72
N PRO A 39 -15.92 7.22 -0.53
CA PRO A 39 -15.00 6.46 0.32
C PRO A 39 -14.71 5.11 -0.32
N VAL A 40 -13.44 4.84 -0.62
CA VAL A 40 -12.94 3.46 -0.70
C VAL A 40 -13.07 2.85 0.70
N ARG A 41 -13.77 1.72 0.83
CA ARG A 41 -13.88 1.03 2.10
C ARG A 41 -12.53 0.39 2.43
N LEU A 42 -11.94 0.74 3.57
CA LEU A 42 -10.79 0.01 4.08
C LEU A 42 -11.30 -1.32 4.64
N GLN A 43 -10.94 -2.41 3.96
CA GLN A 43 -11.30 -3.75 4.40
C GLN A 43 -10.14 -4.36 5.17
N SER A 44 -10.46 -5.09 6.23
CA SER A 44 -9.48 -5.99 6.83
C SER A 44 -8.95 -6.92 5.76
N CYS A 45 -7.63 -7.07 5.69
CA CYS A 45 -6.99 -8.05 4.81
C CYS A 45 -7.31 -9.52 5.23
N GLY A 46 -8.15 -9.72 6.25
CA GLY A 46 -8.60 -11.00 6.75
C GLY A 46 -7.59 -11.65 7.68
N THR A 47 -7.86 -12.89 8.08
CA THR A 47 -6.98 -13.67 8.97
C THR A 47 -5.80 -14.30 8.22
N ASN A 48 -5.82 -14.31 6.88
CA ASN A 48 -4.88 -15.03 6.01
C ASN A 48 -3.96 -14.08 5.21
N ILE A 49 -3.25 -13.19 5.90
CA ILE A 49 -2.39 -12.16 5.28
C ILE A 49 -0.93 -12.58 5.08
N GLN A 50 -0.57 -13.82 5.44
CA GLN A 50 0.81 -14.30 5.43
C GLN A 50 0.90 -15.63 4.68
N GLY A 51 1.83 -15.70 3.74
CA GLY A 51 2.28 -16.93 3.10
C GLY A 51 3.78 -17.11 3.33
N GLN A 52 4.22 -18.35 3.53
CA GLN A 52 5.64 -18.68 3.58
C GLN A 52 6.08 -19.15 2.19
N ILE A 53 7.14 -18.54 1.64
CA ILE A 53 7.83 -19.08 0.47
C ILE A 53 8.65 -20.27 0.98
N TYR A 54 8.26 -21.48 0.59
CA TYR A 54 8.98 -22.70 0.98
C TYR A 54 9.90 -23.15 -0.15
N SER A 55 10.99 -23.82 0.22
CA SER A 55 11.95 -24.38 -0.73
C SER A 55 11.28 -25.48 -1.56
N ASN A 56 11.56 -25.47 -2.87
CA ASN A 56 11.10 -26.49 -3.80
C ASN A 56 11.92 -27.78 -3.55
N ASN A 57 11.49 -28.60 -2.60
CA ASN A 57 12.19 -29.83 -2.20
C ASN A 57 11.95 -30.99 -3.18
N GLY A 58 11.82 -30.71 -4.49
CA GLY A 58 11.77 -31.71 -5.56
C GLY A 58 10.42 -32.40 -5.78
N SER A 59 9.39 -32.10 -4.99
CA SER A 59 8.04 -32.70 -5.14
C SER A 59 7.08 -31.89 -6.02
N HIS A 60 7.51 -30.74 -6.54
CA HIS A 60 6.74 -29.94 -7.48
C HIS A 60 7.03 -30.41 -8.91
N THR A 61 6.05 -31.07 -9.53
CA THR A 61 6.01 -31.20 -10.99
C THR A 61 5.22 -30.01 -11.57
N GLU A 62 5.21 -29.86 -12.89
CA GLU A 62 4.34 -28.89 -13.57
C GLU A 62 2.84 -29.17 -13.37
N ASP A 63 2.47 -30.31 -12.75
CA ASP A 63 1.09 -30.66 -12.42
C ASP A 63 0.60 -29.88 -11.19
N LEU A 64 -0.44 -29.07 -11.39
CA LEU A 64 -1.18 -28.33 -10.35
C LEU A 64 -1.62 -29.20 -9.16
N ARG A 65 -1.86 -30.51 -9.36
CA ARG A 65 -2.23 -31.43 -8.26
C ARG A 65 -1.10 -31.66 -7.26
N SER A 66 0.15 -31.71 -7.74
CA SER A 66 1.33 -31.86 -6.89
C SER A 66 1.57 -30.58 -6.06
N ILE A 67 1.39 -29.42 -6.69
CA ILE A 67 1.51 -28.10 -6.07
C ILE A 67 0.44 -27.92 -4.99
N ARG A 68 -0.82 -28.30 -5.25
CA ARG A 68 -1.92 -28.14 -4.29
C ARG A 68 -1.71 -28.96 -3.03
N SER A 69 -1.24 -30.20 -3.15
CA SER A 69 -1.01 -31.08 -1.99
C SER A 69 0.16 -30.58 -1.14
N ALA A 70 1.27 -30.20 -1.78
CA ALA A 70 2.43 -29.61 -1.09
C ALA A 70 2.08 -28.26 -0.42
N TYR A 71 1.29 -27.42 -1.11
CA TYR A 71 0.77 -26.17 -0.57
C TYR A 71 -0.08 -26.42 0.68
N VAL A 72 -1.04 -27.35 0.65
CA VAL A 72 -1.89 -27.66 1.81
C VAL A 72 -1.02 -28.11 2.98
N GLN A 73 -0.09 -29.04 2.77
CA GLN A 73 0.76 -29.54 3.84
C GLN A 73 1.65 -28.46 4.46
N GLN A 74 2.30 -27.63 3.64
CA GLN A 74 3.23 -26.60 4.12
C GLN A 74 2.50 -25.40 4.72
N VAL A 75 1.40 -24.96 4.11
CA VAL A 75 0.62 -23.80 4.57
C VAL A 75 -0.18 -24.14 5.82
N GLU A 76 -0.84 -25.30 5.89
CA GLU A 76 -1.59 -25.69 7.10
C GLU A 76 -0.64 -25.97 8.28
N SER A 77 0.52 -26.59 8.05
CA SER A 77 1.52 -26.76 9.11
C SER A 77 2.14 -25.44 9.56
N PHE A 78 2.38 -24.49 8.65
CA PHE A 78 2.77 -23.13 9.00
C PHE A 78 1.70 -22.42 9.83
N LYS A 79 0.42 -22.49 9.43
CA LYS A 79 -0.70 -21.91 10.18
C LYS A 79 -0.80 -22.47 11.59
N ALA A 80 -0.69 -23.79 11.75
CA ALA A 80 -0.73 -24.45 13.05
C ALA A 80 0.42 -23.99 13.96
N ARG A 81 1.66 -24.03 13.46
CA ARG A 81 2.86 -23.55 14.19
C ARG A 81 2.75 -22.06 14.55
N ARG A 82 2.24 -21.23 13.64
CA ARG A 82 1.99 -19.81 13.92
C ARG A 82 0.97 -19.63 15.04
N HIS A 83 -0.14 -20.35 15.00
CA HIS A 83 -1.17 -20.24 16.03
C HIS A 83 -0.63 -20.63 17.41
N GLU A 84 0.18 -21.69 17.47
CA GLU A 84 0.85 -22.14 18.68
C GLU A 84 1.88 -21.12 19.19
N ASN A 85 2.74 -20.59 18.31
CA ASN A 85 3.71 -19.55 18.65
C ASN A 85 3.03 -18.25 19.13
N LEU A 86 1.98 -17.80 18.45
CA LEU A 86 1.21 -16.63 18.88
C LEU A 86 0.52 -16.86 20.22
N ARG A 87 0.00 -18.08 20.47
CA ARG A 87 -0.59 -18.44 21.76
C ARG A 87 0.47 -18.40 22.87
N ALA A 88 1.65 -18.96 22.64
CA ALA A 88 2.77 -18.93 23.59
C ALA A 88 3.25 -17.49 23.88
N LEU A 89 3.43 -16.66 22.85
CA LEU A 89 3.85 -15.26 22.99
C LEU A 89 2.80 -14.41 23.74
N ARG A 90 1.51 -14.68 23.49
CA ARG A 90 0.41 -14.04 24.24
C ARG A 90 0.42 -14.44 25.72
N GLN A 91 0.62 -15.74 26.01
CA GLN A 91 0.73 -16.24 27.39
C GLN A 91 1.92 -15.62 28.14
N GLN A 92 3.02 -15.35 27.43
CA GLN A 92 4.21 -14.70 27.99
C GLN A 92 4.10 -13.17 28.13
N LYS A 93 2.99 -12.55 27.67
CA LYS A 93 2.81 -11.08 27.60
C LYS A 93 3.95 -10.35 26.85
N SER A 94 4.71 -11.06 26.02
CA SER A 94 5.86 -10.55 25.30
C SER A 94 5.55 -10.13 23.86
N HIS A 95 4.29 -10.32 23.42
CA HIS A 95 3.88 -9.95 22.07
C HIS A 95 3.78 -8.42 21.92
N LYS A 96 4.62 -7.86 21.04
CA LYS A 96 4.40 -6.54 20.46
C LYS A 96 3.74 -6.72 19.09
N SER A 97 2.79 -5.85 18.76
CA SER A 97 2.10 -5.83 17.47
C SER A 97 2.11 -4.42 16.94
N VAL A 98 2.24 -4.28 15.62
CA VAL A 98 2.05 -3.00 14.92
C VAL A 98 0.87 -3.16 13.96
N ARG A 99 -0.09 -2.24 14.04
CA ARG A 99 -1.25 -2.16 13.15
C ARG A 99 -0.90 -1.26 11.98
N MET A 100 -0.99 -1.81 10.77
CA MET A 100 -0.62 -1.11 9.54
C MET A 100 -1.81 -0.97 8.60
N ALA A 101 -1.89 0.16 7.91
CA ALA A 101 -2.79 0.36 6.78
C ALA A 101 -2.01 0.38 5.46
N PHE A 102 -2.57 -0.24 4.44
CA PHE A 102 -1.98 -0.31 3.11
C PHE A 102 -2.93 0.28 2.07
N TYR A 103 -2.40 1.20 1.26
CA TYR A 103 -3.08 1.78 0.12
C TYR A 103 -2.35 1.37 -1.15
N GLN A 104 -3.10 0.88 -2.12
CA GLN A 104 -2.63 0.61 -3.47
C GLN A 104 -3.46 1.43 -4.43
N TRP A 105 -2.80 2.20 -5.29
CA TRP A 105 -3.49 2.98 -6.31
C TRP A 105 -2.71 3.02 -7.63
N ASN A 106 -3.25 2.35 -8.65
CA ASN A 106 -2.88 2.66 -10.03
C ASN A 106 -3.56 3.99 -10.44
N ALA A 107 -2.80 5.08 -10.43
CA ALA A 107 -3.33 6.42 -10.54
C ALA A 107 -3.66 6.84 -11.98
N GLU A 108 -3.33 6.04 -13.00
CA GLU A 108 -3.61 6.36 -14.41
C GLU A 108 -3.28 7.81 -14.79
N PHE A 109 -2.07 8.26 -14.42
CA PHE A 109 -1.56 9.61 -14.64
C PHE A 109 -2.27 10.71 -13.85
N LEU A 110 -2.94 10.36 -12.76
CA LEU A 110 -3.36 11.26 -11.70
C LEU A 110 -2.28 11.35 -10.61
N THR A 111 -2.45 12.30 -9.70
CA THR A 111 -1.45 12.66 -8.69
C THR A 111 -2.18 12.78 -7.35
N PRO A 112 -2.26 11.67 -6.57
CA PRO A 112 -3.12 11.61 -5.40
C PRO A 112 -2.84 12.71 -4.40
N ASN A 113 -3.81 13.54 -4.04
CA ASN A 113 -3.67 14.63 -3.08
C ASN A 113 -3.73 14.11 -1.62
N ALA A 114 -3.43 14.97 -0.64
CA ALA A 114 -3.34 14.54 0.75
C ALA A 114 -4.72 14.23 1.35
N PHE A 115 -5.78 14.91 0.89
CA PHE A 115 -7.16 14.62 1.30
C PHE A 115 -7.54 13.18 0.99
N GLU A 116 -7.22 12.69 -0.21
CA GLU A 116 -7.58 11.34 -0.68
C GLU A 116 -6.97 10.24 0.20
N ILE A 117 -5.79 10.48 0.77
CA ILE A 117 -5.17 9.53 1.70
C ILE A 117 -5.88 9.55 3.06
N VAL A 118 -6.13 10.73 3.61
CA VAL A 118 -6.68 10.87 4.97
C VAL A 118 -8.18 10.69 5.06
N TYR A 119 -8.91 10.81 3.94
CA TYR A 119 -10.37 10.76 3.89
C TYR A 119 -10.97 9.51 4.56
N HIS A 120 -10.25 8.39 4.52
CA HIS A 120 -10.67 7.12 5.11
C HIS A 120 -10.61 7.10 6.64
N PHE A 121 -9.87 8.01 7.26
CA PHE A 121 -9.75 8.15 8.71
C PHE A 121 -10.64 9.27 9.28
N ILE A 122 -11.29 10.06 8.43
CA ILE A 122 -12.13 11.17 8.90
C ILE A 122 -13.44 10.59 9.48
N PRO A 123 -13.82 10.88 10.74
CA PRO A 123 -15.08 10.42 11.33
C PRO A 123 -16.32 10.89 10.56
N GLY A 124 -17.46 10.20 10.74
CA GLY A 124 -18.77 10.65 10.23
C GLY A 124 -19.45 9.78 9.17
N ARG A 125 -18.88 8.61 8.84
CA ARG A 125 -19.55 7.55 8.05
C ARG A 125 -19.27 6.17 8.67
N ALA A 126 -20.18 5.22 8.50
CA ALA A 126 -19.98 3.84 8.96
C ALA A 126 -18.77 3.19 8.26
N GLU A 127 -18.04 2.31 8.98
CA GLU A 127 -16.93 1.48 8.49
C GLU A 127 -15.60 2.20 8.19
N ARG A 128 -15.28 3.30 8.90
CA ARG A 128 -13.94 3.94 8.83
C ARG A 128 -13.09 3.56 10.04
N PRO A 129 -11.82 3.15 9.86
CA PRO A 129 -10.93 2.87 10.98
C PRO A 129 -10.57 4.17 11.71
N ASP A 130 -10.40 4.05 13.02
CA ASP A 130 -9.83 5.10 13.84
C ASP A 130 -8.33 5.27 13.51
N VAL A 131 -7.88 6.51 13.33
CA VAL A 131 -6.48 6.82 13.09
C VAL A 131 -5.60 6.44 14.27
N ASP A 132 -6.14 6.44 15.49
CA ASP A 132 -5.44 6.04 16.72
C ASP A 132 -5.19 4.53 16.82
N GLU A 133 -5.87 3.74 15.99
CA GLU A 133 -5.60 2.33 15.86
C GLU A 133 -4.55 1.98 14.80
N VAL A 134 -4.03 2.97 14.05
CA VAL A 134 -3.04 2.72 13.00
C VAL A 134 -1.70 3.36 13.37
N GLU A 135 -0.66 2.54 13.37
CA GLU A 135 0.70 2.93 13.78
C GLU A 135 1.61 3.25 12.60
N ALA A 136 1.37 2.61 11.45
CA ALA A 136 2.03 2.95 10.20
C ALA A 136 1.08 2.82 8.99
N ILE A 137 1.21 3.74 8.04
CA ILE A 137 0.44 3.78 6.80
C ILE A 137 1.41 3.70 5.63
N PHE A 138 1.20 2.75 4.73
CA PHE A 138 1.94 2.63 3.49
C PHE A 138 1.05 2.95 2.30
N VAL A 139 1.51 3.85 1.43
CA VAL A 139 0.78 4.23 0.22
C VAL A 139 1.64 3.92 -0.99
N THR A 140 1.21 2.98 -1.83
CA THR A 140 1.86 2.66 -3.09
C THR A 140 1.04 3.18 -4.25
N VAL A 141 1.69 3.96 -5.11
CA VAL A 141 1.04 4.59 -6.26
C VAL A 141 1.77 4.21 -7.54
N GLN A 142 1.07 3.58 -8.47
CA GLN A 142 1.56 3.21 -9.80
C GLN A 142 1.04 4.18 -10.86
N ASP A 143 1.73 4.26 -12.00
CA ASP A 143 1.37 5.08 -13.17
C ASP A 143 1.05 6.56 -12.88
N ASN A 144 1.67 7.20 -11.87
CA ASN A 144 1.39 8.60 -11.53
C ASN A 144 2.27 9.60 -12.33
N ASN A 145 1.87 10.88 -12.41
CA ASN A 145 2.66 11.94 -13.09
C ASN A 145 3.96 12.32 -12.36
N GLY A 146 4.16 11.84 -11.15
CA GLY A 146 5.31 12.18 -10.31
C GLY A 146 5.15 13.48 -9.53
N ARG A 147 6.08 13.69 -8.60
CA ARG A 147 6.27 14.95 -7.87
C ARG A 147 7.74 15.33 -7.86
N SER A 148 8.02 16.62 -7.78
CA SER A 148 9.34 17.08 -7.34
C SER A 148 9.59 16.69 -5.88
N LYS A 149 10.86 16.68 -5.47
CA LYS A 149 11.25 16.37 -4.08
C LYS A 149 10.59 17.32 -3.06
N SER A 150 10.40 18.59 -3.42
CA SER A 150 9.70 19.57 -2.59
C SER A 150 8.21 19.29 -2.47
N GLU A 151 7.57 18.86 -3.57
CA GLU A 151 6.15 18.50 -3.58
C GLU A 151 5.89 17.21 -2.79
N HIS A 152 6.77 16.21 -2.88
CA HIS A 152 6.74 15.02 -2.03
C HIS A 152 6.76 15.40 -0.54
N ARG A 153 7.70 16.26 -0.13
CA ARG A 153 7.79 16.74 1.25
C ARG A 153 6.55 17.52 1.68
N ARG A 154 6.00 18.36 0.81
CA ARG A 154 4.77 19.12 1.08
C ARG A 154 3.58 18.20 1.25
N PHE A 155 3.39 17.25 0.33
CA PHE A 155 2.38 16.21 0.42
C PHE A 155 2.49 15.44 1.73
N MET A 156 3.68 14.99 2.10
CA MET A 156 3.88 14.27 3.35
C MET A 156 3.55 15.08 4.60
N ARG A 157 3.91 16.38 4.63
CA ARG A 157 3.54 17.27 5.74
C ARG A 157 2.04 17.48 5.84
N LYS A 158 1.34 17.61 4.71
CA LYS A 158 -0.13 17.71 4.69
C LYS A 158 -0.80 16.45 5.24
N VAL A 159 -0.37 15.27 4.78
CA VAL A 159 -0.91 13.99 5.29
C VAL A 159 -0.61 13.85 6.78
N THR A 160 0.64 14.07 7.20
CA THR A 160 1.04 13.98 8.63
C THR A 160 0.26 14.96 9.50
N GLY A 161 0.12 16.22 9.06
CA GLY A 161 -0.63 17.25 9.78
C GLY A 161 -2.10 16.90 9.92
N ALA A 162 -2.72 16.38 8.86
CA ALA A 162 -4.11 15.95 8.89
C ALA A 162 -4.33 14.69 9.76
N LEU A 163 -3.44 13.69 9.70
CA LEU A 163 -3.49 12.53 10.59
C LEU A 163 -3.38 12.96 12.06
N ASN A 164 -2.47 13.89 12.38
CA ASN A 164 -2.34 14.46 13.71
C ASN A 164 -3.56 15.27 14.15
N ALA A 165 -4.22 15.99 13.23
CA ALA A 165 -5.47 16.70 13.53
C ALA A 165 -6.64 15.72 13.80
N LEU A 166 -6.66 14.56 13.14
CA LEU A 166 -7.67 13.53 13.34
C LEU A 166 -7.42 12.68 14.59
N SER A 167 -6.21 12.65 15.13
CA SER A 167 -5.78 11.80 16.25
C SER A 167 -6.03 12.46 17.61
N ASP A 168 -6.53 11.70 18.59
CA ASP A 168 -6.62 12.15 19.99
C ASP A 168 -5.24 12.13 20.68
N ILE A 169 -4.28 11.38 20.12
CA ILE A 169 -2.89 11.29 20.58
C ILE A 169 -1.96 11.62 19.39
N PRO A 170 -1.79 12.90 19.03
CA PRO A 170 -1.04 13.30 17.85
C PRO A 170 0.42 12.85 17.93
N SER A 171 0.79 11.86 17.13
CA SER A 171 2.15 11.30 17.14
C SER A 171 2.67 10.90 15.76
N CYS A 172 1.95 11.17 14.67
CA CYS A 172 2.48 10.94 13.33
C CYS A 172 3.67 11.86 13.09
N SER A 173 4.83 11.28 12.79
CA SER A 173 6.13 11.95 12.76
C SER A 173 6.64 12.06 11.34
N ILE A 174 6.96 13.29 10.90
CA ILE A 174 7.59 13.51 9.60
C ILE A 174 9.03 12.97 9.55
N VAL A 175 9.67 12.81 10.71
CA VAL A 175 11.03 12.26 10.85
C VAL A 175 11.01 10.75 10.62
N ASP A 176 9.98 10.09 11.15
CA ASP A 176 9.80 8.64 11.03
C ASP A 176 9.11 8.23 9.73
N SER A 177 8.58 9.21 9.00
CA SER A 177 7.93 9.04 7.71
C SER A 177 8.93 9.20 6.57
N THR A 178 8.74 8.46 5.48
CA THR A 178 9.59 8.61 4.29
C THR A 178 8.88 8.27 3.00
N PHE A 179 9.53 8.51 1.87
CA PHE A 179 9.08 8.05 0.57
C PHE A 179 10.24 7.54 -0.27
N ASN A 180 9.94 6.58 -1.16
CA ASN A 180 10.82 6.18 -2.24
C ASN A 180 10.07 6.31 -3.56
N GLU A 181 10.70 6.87 -4.58
CA GLU A 181 10.11 7.04 -5.92
C GLU A 181 11.07 6.48 -6.95
N LEU A 182 10.52 5.70 -7.88
CA LEU A 182 11.21 5.27 -9.08
C LEU A 182 10.64 6.06 -10.27
N SER A 183 11.53 6.81 -10.91
CA SER A 183 11.22 7.53 -12.15
C SER A 183 11.53 6.63 -13.34
N ASN A 184 10.52 6.24 -14.11
CA ASN A 184 10.75 5.50 -15.33
C ASN A 184 11.43 6.40 -16.37
N ILE A 185 12.40 5.85 -17.12
CA ILE A 185 13.08 6.59 -18.20
C ILE A 185 12.23 6.58 -19.48
N VAL A 186 11.47 5.50 -19.72
CA VAL A 186 10.56 5.37 -20.87
C VAL A 186 9.13 5.32 -20.38
N GLY A 187 8.36 6.35 -20.70
CA GLY A 187 6.97 6.49 -20.28
C GLY A 187 5.93 5.79 -21.13
N THR A 188 4.70 5.73 -20.64
CA THR A 188 3.55 5.19 -21.38
C THR A 188 2.38 6.16 -21.49
N LYS A 189 2.52 7.40 -21.04
CA LYS A 189 1.48 8.42 -21.24
C LYS A 189 1.55 8.89 -22.69
N PRO A 190 0.56 8.60 -23.56
CA PRO A 190 0.58 9.14 -24.91
C PRO A 190 0.46 10.67 -24.84
N THR A 191 1.39 11.38 -25.47
CA THR A 191 1.30 12.83 -25.69
C THR A 191 1.68 13.16 -27.13
N ALA A 192 1.31 14.36 -27.60
CA ALA A 192 1.63 14.81 -28.95
C ALA A 192 3.14 14.88 -29.22
N GLN A 193 3.97 14.99 -28.16
CA GLN A 193 5.43 15.07 -28.21
C GLN A 193 6.11 13.72 -27.94
N GLY A 194 5.34 12.63 -27.85
CA GLY A 194 5.84 11.29 -27.52
C GLY A 194 5.50 10.84 -26.09
N PRO A 195 5.85 9.61 -25.70
CA PRO A 195 5.44 9.07 -24.40
C PRO A 195 6.13 9.78 -23.22
N VAL A 196 5.34 10.32 -22.28
CA VAL A 196 5.88 10.96 -21.05
C VAL A 196 6.02 9.93 -19.93
N ALA A 197 7.16 10.01 -19.23
CA ALA A 197 7.52 9.16 -18.09
C ALA A 197 6.43 9.12 -17.02
N ASN A 198 6.06 7.92 -16.61
CA ASN A 198 5.24 7.64 -15.43
C ASN A 198 6.14 7.32 -14.24
N ARG A 199 5.63 7.52 -13.03
CA ARG A 199 6.36 7.24 -11.80
C ARG A 199 5.64 6.22 -10.93
N GLN A 200 6.43 5.55 -10.11
CA GLN A 200 5.96 4.71 -9.03
C GLN A 200 6.52 5.24 -7.72
N VAL A 201 5.69 5.33 -6.69
CA VAL A 201 6.12 5.84 -5.38
C VAL A 201 5.52 5.00 -4.27
N THR A 202 6.32 4.74 -3.24
CA THR A 202 5.87 4.20 -1.96
C THR A 202 6.12 5.26 -0.90
N TYR A 203 5.07 5.68 -0.20
CA TYR A 203 5.15 6.50 1.01
C TYR A 203 4.98 5.61 2.24
N MET A 204 5.67 5.96 3.31
CA MET A 204 5.49 5.45 4.65
C MET A 204 5.21 6.64 5.57
N PHE A 205 4.08 6.58 6.28
CA PHE A 205 3.75 7.47 7.38
C PHE A 205 3.78 6.65 8.66
N ALA A 206 4.50 7.10 9.68
CA ALA A 206 4.64 6.36 10.93
C ALA A 206 4.43 7.26 12.15
N ARG A 207 3.91 6.66 13.23
CA ARG A 207 3.91 7.29 14.55
C ARG A 207 5.32 7.29 15.15
N ASP A 208 5.59 8.28 15.99
CA ASP A 208 6.86 8.46 16.68
C ASP A 208 7.24 7.20 17.47
N GLY A 209 8.46 6.72 17.24
CA GLY A 209 9.03 5.57 17.96
C GLY A 209 8.52 4.20 17.52
N ILE A 210 7.65 4.11 16.51
CA ILE A 210 7.21 2.83 15.94
C ILE A 210 8.29 2.21 15.05
N VAL A 211 8.98 3.04 14.28
CA VAL A 211 10.05 2.63 13.38
C VAL A 211 11.38 3.22 13.85
N ASN A 212 12.49 2.63 13.45
CA ASN A 212 13.81 3.23 13.61
C ASN A 212 14.25 3.88 12.29
N PRO A 213 14.20 5.23 12.16
CA PRO A 213 14.52 5.92 10.90
C PRO A 213 15.95 5.67 10.41
N GLY A 214 16.91 5.48 11.33
CA GLY A 214 18.30 5.17 11.00
C GLY A 214 18.49 3.77 10.38
N SER A 215 17.48 2.91 10.51
CA SER A 215 17.45 1.57 9.93
C SER A 215 16.50 1.44 8.73
N THR A 216 15.92 2.56 8.27
CA THR A 216 15.02 2.61 7.13
C THR A 216 15.82 2.69 5.83
N HIS A 217 15.64 1.72 4.95
CA HIS A 217 16.29 1.64 3.65
C HIS A 217 15.27 1.73 2.51
N LYS A 218 15.63 2.52 1.49
CA LYS A 218 14.83 2.69 0.27
C LYS A 218 15.46 1.84 -0.82
N CYS A 219 14.65 0.99 -1.45
CA CYS A 219 15.13 0.09 -2.49
C CYS A 219 14.15 0.10 -3.66
N SER A 220 14.66 -0.09 -4.87
CA SER A 220 13.82 -0.11 -6.07
C SER A 220 14.53 -0.82 -7.20
N TRP A 221 13.75 -1.43 -8.08
CA TRP A 221 14.29 -2.12 -9.25
C TRP A 221 13.29 -2.17 -10.39
N SER A 222 13.80 -2.12 -11.62
CA SER A 222 13.01 -2.05 -12.85
C SER A 222 13.41 -3.10 -13.88
N PHE A 223 12.44 -3.68 -14.58
CA PHE A 223 12.69 -4.52 -15.77
C PHE A 223 13.21 -3.66 -16.93
N HIS A 224 14.47 -3.84 -17.33
CA HIS A 224 15.06 -3.16 -18.50
C HIS A 224 14.89 -1.62 -18.53
N VAL A 225 14.91 -0.98 -17.36
CA VAL A 225 14.73 0.48 -17.23
C VAL A 225 13.36 0.98 -17.74
N ARG A 226 12.37 0.08 -17.78
CA ARG A 226 10.99 0.33 -18.23
C ARG A 226 9.98 -0.07 -17.16
N LYS A 227 8.81 0.58 -17.24
CA LYS A 227 7.50 0.51 -16.55
C LYS A 227 7.22 -0.52 -15.44
N LYS A 228 7.80 -1.72 -15.47
CA LYS A 228 7.44 -2.83 -14.58
C LYS A 228 8.53 -3.05 -13.56
N GLU A 229 8.17 -2.93 -12.29
CA GLU A 229 9.13 -2.54 -11.25
C GLU A 229 8.61 -2.90 -9.86
N PHE A 230 9.48 -2.73 -8.86
CA PHE A 230 9.07 -2.49 -7.49
C PHE A 230 9.71 -1.23 -6.92
N VAL A 231 8.99 -0.61 -5.99
CA VAL A 231 9.47 0.49 -5.15
C VAL A 231 9.21 0.12 -3.70
N GLY A 232 10.29 -0.06 -2.95
CA GLY A 232 10.27 -0.62 -1.61
C GLY A 232 10.78 0.32 -0.52
N ILE A 233 10.26 0.09 0.68
CA ILE A 233 10.78 0.64 1.94
C ILE A 233 10.97 -0.54 2.90
N SER A 234 12.21 -0.74 3.33
CA SER A 234 12.62 -1.65 4.41
C SER A 234 12.77 -0.83 5.68
N THR A 235 12.23 -1.28 6.82
CA THR A 235 12.39 -0.58 8.10
C THR A 235 12.32 -1.55 9.28
N ALA A 236 13.01 -1.23 10.38
CA ALA A 236 12.87 -1.97 11.62
C ALA A 236 11.76 -1.33 12.48
N CYS A 237 10.75 -2.13 12.83
CA CYS A 237 9.74 -1.80 13.82
C CYS A 237 10.26 -2.12 15.22
N VAL A 238 10.16 -1.15 16.13
CA VAL A 238 10.76 -1.21 17.46
C VAL A 238 10.15 -2.37 18.26
N GLY A 239 10.97 -3.37 18.56
CA GLY A 239 10.58 -4.55 19.33
C GLY A 239 9.67 -5.54 18.59
N ILE A 240 9.54 -5.43 17.27
CA ILE A 240 8.83 -6.41 16.43
C ILE A 240 9.79 -7.09 15.47
N GLY A 241 10.65 -6.31 14.82
CA GLY A 241 11.54 -6.83 13.80
C GLY A 241 11.52 -5.99 12.54
N ARG A 242 12.14 -6.49 11.48
CA ARG A 242 12.30 -5.79 10.21
C ARG A 242 11.23 -6.19 9.22
N LEU A 243 10.59 -5.21 8.61
CA LEU A 243 9.62 -5.41 7.55
C LEU A 243 10.12 -4.82 6.23
N LEU A 244 9.59 -5.34 5.14
CA LEU A 244 9.74 -4.79 3.80
C LEU A 244 8.35 -4.58 3.19
N VAL A 245 8.05 -3.36 2.75
CA VAL A 245 6.84 -3.08 1.95
C VAL A 245 7.26 -2.78 0.52
N LEU A 246 6.68 -3.51 -0.44
CA LEU A 246 6.93 -3.39 -1.87
C LEU A 246 5.68 -2.88 -2.57
N GLY A 247 5.77 -1.69 -3.18
CA GLY A 247 4.85 -1.23 -4.22
C GLY A 247 5.24 -1.87 -5.54
N ILE A 248 4.36 -2.69 -6.14
CA ILE A 248 4.70 -3.49 -7.32
C ILE A 248 3.78 -3.16 -8.49
N HIS A 249 4.35 -3.16 -9.69
CA HIS A 249 3.62 -3.03 -10.94
C HIS A 249 4.11 -4.07 -11.96
N LEU A 250 3.32 -5.12 -12.19
CA LEU A 250 3.71 -6.23 -13.08
C LEU A 250 3.23 -6.04 -14.53
N PRO A 251 3.92 -6.60 -15.55
CA PRO A 251 3.48 -6.54 -16.95
C PRO A 251 2.10 -7.17 -17.19
N THR A 252 1.39 -6.67 -18.20
CA THR A 252 0.15 -7.30 -18.68
C THR A 252 0.48 -8.68 -19.27
N LEU A 253 -0.38 -9.64 -18.95
CA LEU A 253 -0.09 -11.07 -19.01
C LEU A 253 0.13 -11.62 -20.42
N LYS A 254 1.27 -12.27 -20.62
CA LYS A 254 1.45 -13.46 -21.47
C LYS A 254 2.01 -14.58 -20.58
N GLU A 255 2.09 -15.82 -21.07
CA GLU A 255 2.64 -16.99 -20.35
C GLU A 255 3.93 -16.64 -19.54
N GLY A 256 4.05 -17.17 -18.30
CA GLY A 256 5.26 -17.00 -17.46
C GLY A 256 5.15 -16.10 -16.22
N GLN A 257 3.96 -15.79 -15.71
CA GLN A 257 3.77 -14.87 -14.58
C GLN A 257 4.52 -15.28 -13.28
N SER A 258 4.58 -16.58 -12.99
CA SER A 258 5.33 -17.12 -11.84
C SER A 258 6.83 -16.83 -11.92
N HIS A 259 7.40 -16.77 -13.14
CA HIS A 259 8.78 -16.39 -13.37
C HIS A 259 9.05 -14.93 -13.00
N PHE A 260 8.16 -14.01 -13.41
CA PHE A 260 8.31 -12.58 -13.10
C PHE A 260 8.20 -12.29 -11.61
N VAL A 261 7.27 -12.94 -10.90
CA VAL A 261 7.16 -12.80 -9.44
C VAL A 261 8.41 -13.34 -8.74
N ARG A 262 8.93 -14.50 -9.18
CA ARG A 262 10.18 -15.05 -8.64
C ARG A 262 11.37 -14.11 -8.86
N LEU A 263 11.53 -13.57 -10.06
CA LEU A 263 12.60 -12.64 -10.38
C LEU A 263 12.48 -11.36 -9.56
N LEU A 264 11.26 -10.85 -9.39
CA LEU A 264 10.99 -9.69 -8.53
C LEU A 264 11.46 -9.95 -7.10
N LEU A 265 11.12 -11.11 -6.53
CA LEU A 265 11.52 -11.48 -5.16
C LEU A 265 13.04 -11.66 -5.02
N GLN A 266 13.71 -12.18 -6.04
CA GLN A 266 15.18 -12.25 -6.08
C GLN A 266 15.81 -10.84 -6.10
N HIS A 267 15.24 -9.93 -6.89
CA HIS A 267 15.67 -8.53 -6.90
C HIS A 267 15.33 -7.79 -5.60
N ALA A 268 14.20 -8.09 -4.96
CA ALA A 268 13.88 -7.55 -3.65
C ALA A 268 14.92 -7.97 -2.60
N ALA A 269 15.31 -9.25 -2.58
CA ALA A 269 16.39 -9.70 -1.70
C ALA A 269 17.70 -8.93 -1.98
N SER A 270 18.17 -8.92 -3.23
CA SER A 270 19.45 -8.27 -3.59
C SER A 270 19.47 -6.73 -3.55
N LYS A 271 18.32 -6.04 -3.46
CA LYS A 271 18.26 -4.57 -3.48
C LYS A 271 17.78 -3.95 -2.18
N CYS A 272 17.08 -4.71 -1.34
CA CYS A 272 16.47 -4.21 -0.11
C CYS A 272 17.19 -4.69 1.15
N ILE A 273 18.17 -5.59 1.01
CA ILE A 273 19.00 -6.12 2.09
C ILE A 273 20.37 -5.44 2.00
N PRO A 274 20.95 -4.97 3.13
CA PRO A 274 22.33 -4.52 3.15
C PRO A 274 23.30 -5.67 2.86
N ASP A 275 24.38 -5.41 2.13
CA ASP A 275 25.34 -6.41 1.64
C ASP A 275 25.82 -7.40 2.74
N ASP A 276 26.02 -6.92 3.98
CA ASP A 276 26.43 -7.74 5.13
C ASP A 276 25.44 -8.88 5.50
N TYR A 277 24.20 -8.79 5.02
CA TYR A 277 23.10 -9.71 5.33
C TYR A 277 22.58 -10.45 4.09
N ASP A 278 23.27 -10.39 2.95
CA ASP A 278 22.84 -10.98 1.67
C ASP A 278 22.51 -12.48 1.79
N SER A 279 23.24 -13.20 2.64
CA SER A 279 23.03 -14.64 2.88
C SER A 279 21.69 -14.98 3.52
N GLU A 280 21.04 -14.03 4.21
CA GLU A 280 19.75 -14.24 4.86
C GLU A 280 18.58 -14.19 3.87
N SER A 281 18.77 -13.58 2.69
CA SER A 281 17.72 -13.39 1.69
C SER A 281 16.45 -12.79 2.33
N LEU A 282 15.26 -13.13 1.85
CA LEU A 282 14.00 -12.59 2.40
C LEU A 282 13.77 -12.91 3.90
N ASN A 283 14.54 -13.82 4.52
CA ASN A 283 14.46 -14.08 5.95
C ASN A 283 15.01 -12.93 6.80
N TYR A 284 15.80 -12.02 6.22
CA TYR A 284 16.23 -10.77 6.86
C TYR A 284 15.02 -9.93 7.34
N PHE A 285 13.87 -10.06 6.67
CA PHE A 285 12.63 -9.37 7.02
C PHE A 285 11.78 -10.21 7.97
N ASN A 286 12.27 -10.41 9.19
CA ASN A 286 11.62 -11.26 10.19
C ASN A 286 10.25 -10.75 10.71
N ALA A 287 9.88 -9.49 10.48
CA ALA A 287 8.53 -8.97 10.72
C ALA A 287 7.60 -9.11 9.49
N GLY A 288 8.15 -9.44 8.32
CA GLY A 288 7.40 -9.82 7.12
C GLY A 288 7.73 -9.00 5.87
N VAL A 289 7.40 -9.57 4.72
CA VAL A 289 7.44 -8.92 3.40
C VAL A 289 6.01 -8.71 2.93
N TYR A 290 5.63 -7.45 2.67
CA TYR A 290 4.30 -7.04 2.26
C TYR A 290 4.33 -6.57 0.81
N MET A 291 3.58 -7.24 -0.05
CA MET A 291 3.46 -6.89 -1.47
C MET A 291 2.14 -6.15 -1.69
N VAL A 292 2.22 -4.86 -2.03
CA VAL A 292 1.08 -3.97 -2.24
C VAL A 292 1.08 -3.56 -3.70
N SER A 293 0.33 -4.30 -4.52
CA SER A 293 0.62 -4.44 -5.94
C SER A 293 -0.58 -4.26 -6.85
N ASP A 294 -0.36 -3.62 -7.99
CA ASP A 294 -1.11 -3.92 -9.21
C ASP A 294 -0.43 -5.09 -9.92
N PHE A 295 -0.91 -6.30 -9.65
CA PHE A 295 -0.41 -7.53 -10.27
C PHE A 295 -0.74 -7.62 -11.78
N ASN A 296 -1.53 -6.68 -12.32
CA ASN A 296 -2.14 -6.76 -13.65
C ASN A 296 -2.90 -8.07 -13.90
N SER A 297 -3.38 -8.70 -12.81
CA SER A 297 -4.25 -9.87 -12.86
C SER A 297 -5.61 -9.46 -13.38
N ARG A 298 -6.13 -10.21 -14.36
CA ARG A 298 -7.44 -9.97 -14.97
C ARG A 298 -8.34 -11.17 -14.68
N PHE A 299 -9.64 -10.93 -14.58
CA PHE A 299 -10.60 -12.03 -14.67
C PHE A 299 -10.44 -12.73 -16.01
N VAL A 300 -10.46 -14.06 -16.00
CA VAL A 300 -10.67 -14.84 -17.22
C VAL A 300 -12.09 -14.57 -17.76
N SER A 301 -12.28 -14.64 -19.08
CA SER A 301 -13.55 -14.26 -19.74
C SER A 301 -14.79 -14.79 -19.04
N ALA A 302 -14.80 -16.09 -18.73
CA ALA A 302 -15.92 -16.75 -18.05
C ALA A 302 -16.19 -16.19 -16.64
N SER A 303 -15.16 -15.81 -15.89
CA SER A 303 -15.34 -15.17 -14.58
C SER A 303 -15.75 -13.70 -14.69
N ALA A 304 -15.30 -13.01 -15.74
CA ALA A 304 -15.70 -11.63 -16.00
C ALA A 304 -17.20 -11.55 -16.33
N GLU A 305 -17.72 -12.47 -17.15
CA GLU A 305 -19.14 -12.58 -17.47
C GLU A 305 -20.00 -12.76 -16.21
N LEU A 306 -19.61 -13.68 -15.32
CA LEU A 306 -20.30 -13.88 -14.03
C LEU A 306 -20.35 -12.62 -13.16
N VAL A 307 -19.25 -11.84 -13.13
CA VAL A 307 -19.20 -10.58 -12.37
C VAL A 307 -20.07 -9.51 -13.03
N ILE A 308 -20.02 -9.39 -14.36
CA ILE A 308 -20.85 -8.44 -15.12
C ILE A 308 -22.34 -8.75 -14.94
N ASP A 309 -22.72 -10.02 -14.98
CA ASP A 309 -24.11 -10.45 -14.76
C ASP A 309 -24.57 -10.21 -13.33
N ALA A 310 -23.71 -10.44 -12.34
CA ALA A 310 -23.98 -10.08 -10.95
C ALA A 310 -24.18 -8.57 -10.77
N ILE A 311 -23.32 -7.73 -11.37
CA ILE A 311 -23.45 -6.27 -11.32
C ILE A 311 -24.74 -5.80 -12.02
N ARG A 312 -25.08 -6.37 -13.17
CA ARG A 312 -26.33 -6.04 -13.92
C ARG A 312 -27.59 -6.35 -13.13
N THR A 313 -27.55 -7.41 -12.33
CA THR A 313 -28.69 -7.88 -11.55
C THR A 313 -28.76 -7.22 -10.17
N ASP A 314 -27.68 -6.63 -9.68
CA ASP A 314 -27.63 -5.89 -8.42
C ASP A 314 -28.30 -4.50 -8.56
N PRO A 315 -29.40 -4.25 -7.82
CA PRO A 315 -30.11 -2.97 -7.86
C PRO A 315 -29.25 -1.76 -7.45
N SER A 316 -28.18 -1.96 -6.66
CA SER A 316 -27.30 -0.89 -6.18
C SER A 316 -26.41 -0.28 -7.26
N TYR A 317 -26.25 -0.96 -8.41
CA TYR A 317 -25.48 -0.49 -9.57
C TYR A 317 -26.35 -0.03 -10.73
N ARG A 318 -27.68 -0.11 -10.60
CA ARG A 318 -28.58 0.55 -11.56
C ARG A 318 -28.51 2.03 -11.27
N GLU A 319 -28.10 2.81 -12.28
CA GLU A 319 -28.13 4.27 -12.21
C GLU A 319 -29.45 4.70 -11.59
N ALA A 320 -29.39 5.49 -10.52
CA ALA A 320 -30.54 6.27 -10.09
C ALA A 320 -30.89 7.16 -11.29
N SER A 321 -31.90 6.76 -12.06
CA SER A 321 -32.38 7.53 -13.19
C SER A 321 -32.57 8.98 -12.73
N PRO A 322 -32.06 9.98 -13.45
CA PRO A 322 -32.32 11.36 -13.11
C PRO A 322 -33.82 11.59 -13.27
N GLY A 323 -34.50 11.84 -12.15
CA GLY A 323 -35.85 12.41 -12.13
C GLY A 323 -35.80 13.92 -12.30
#